data_AF-A0A952P878-F1
#
_entry.id   AF-A0A952P878-F1
#
_cell.length_a   1.000
_cell.length_b   1.000
_cell.length_c   1.000
_cell.angle_alpha   90.00
_cell.angle_beta   90.00
_cell.angle_gamma   90.00
#
_symmetry.space_group_name_H-M   'P 1'
#
loop_
_entity.id
_entity.type
_entity.pdbx_description
1 polymer ?
#
loop_
_entity_poly.entity_id
_entity_poly.type
_entity_poly.pdbx_seq_one_letter_code
_entity_poly.pdbx_strand_id
1 'polypeptide(L)'
;MLKILRIPDRAALQKLIQDFDPQSATWVVSDLRSKFEIQQRLLDRDSGYLDTSVMRASDLWKTLLKRAAPAVKIISRDFAKSIVRHFLSAHKETLSLDGVSENFLLSLMDRFAGIIFHPNGPELIEEWFAQNEEAVTRWKSRYQVAGSALRYFASEEMITAKWVASTLQRIPEEQRTWDKPLIVDLGAELTSAEAMLFHGLSRVVDVTILEPSPVWRAKDEFLLRPYRDLEGFASEVKELAAADKSNGQRQVKRFSGQLAEVKEAVAQVRAWMEEGVPTDRIAVLAPEIEDYWPVLKPYLDEEGLPSDKAVSVKLNALPVVNRWLARLRPRRGELTPADLELAYYAFESSNPLRYEQFRSLFVNLYGEEDLHRHESVRQFFEKKMSGASGILPRDVFLEVASRYWENLDNTEAFLLIAREVLQNAHGGMELSLGDWIRYVEAIAASKEMTLSPASPGGLFIGNFLSAHAHPATHRIFLGLSEEGLRKA
;
A
#
# COMPACT_ATOMS: atom_id res chain seq x y z
N MET A 1 -9.54 -29.61 8.40
CA MET A 1 -8.37 -30.19 9.10
C MET A 1 -7.14 -29.30 8.88
N LEU A 2 -6.32 -28.98 9.90
CA LEU A 2 -5.10 -28.15 9.75
C LEU A 2 -3.84 -29.03 9.59
N LYS A 3 -3.04 -28.78 8.55
CA LYS A 3 -1.76 -29.44 8.30
C LYS A 3 -0.65 -28.41 8.09
N ILE A 4 0.58 -28.74 8.47
CA ILE A 4 1.76 -27.91 8.25
C ILE A 4 2.79 -28.69 7.42
N LEU A 5 3.24 -28.09 6.32
CA LEU A 5 4.33 -28.59 5.48
C LEU A 5 5.54 -27.67 5.60
N ARG A 6 6.64 -28.17 6.14
CA ARG A 6 7.91 -27.43 6.24
C ARG A 6 8.66 -27.50 4.93
N ILE A 7 8.95 -26.33 4.38
CA ILE A 7 9.59 -26.12 3.09
C ILE A 7 11.06 -25.74 3.32
N PRO A 8 12.03 -26.63 3.01
CA PRO A 8 13.44 -26.37 3.27
C PRO A 8 14.06 -25.37 2.28
N ASP A 9 13.60 -25.39 1.03
CA ASP A 9 14.13 -24.55 -0.03
C ASP A 9 13.09 -24.27 -1.14
N ARG A 10 13.47 -23.38 -2.05
CA ARG A 10 12.61 -22.96 -3.15
C ARG A 10 12.32 -24.09 -4.13
N ALA A 11 13.25 -25.01 -4.38
CA ALA A 11 13.02 -26.05 -5.37
C ALA A 11 11.94 -27.05 -4.89
N ALA A 12 11.87 -27.32 -3.58
CA ALA A 12 10.75 -28.04 -2.98
C ALA A 12 9.40 -27.30 -3.18
N LEU A 13 9.36 -25.98 -2.97
CA LEU A 13 8.16 -25.16 -3.22
C LEU A 13 7.74 -25.20 -4.70
N GLN A 14 8.71 -25.11 -5.60
CA GLN A 14 8.48 -25.13 -7.05
C GLN A 14 7.85 -26.44 -7.50
N LYS A 15 8.26 -27.56 -6.90
CA LYS A 15 7.63 -28.86 -7.15
C LYS A 15 6.17 -28.88 -6.71
N LEU A 16 5.84 -28.33 -5.54
CA LEU A 16 4.44 -28.21 -5.09
C LEU A 16 3.60 -27.36 -6.04
N ILE A 17 4.16 -26.25 -6.55
CA ILE A 17 3.48 -25.41 -7.54
C ILE A 17 3.27 -26.15 -8.87
N GLN A 18 4.24 -26.97 -9.30
CA GLN A 18 4.11 -27.80 -10.51
C GLN A 18 3.02 -28.86 -10.37
N ASP A 19 2.84 -29.42 -9.18
CA ASP A 19 1.84 -30.45 -8.88
C ASP A 19 0.47 -29.84 -8.47
N PHE A 20 0.37 -28.52 -8.34
CA PHE A 20 -0.85 -27.83 -7.91
C PHE A 20 -1.96 -27.95 -8.96
N ASP A 21 -3.15 -28.40 -8.56
CA ASP A 21 -4.34 -28.40 -9.40
C ASP A 21 -5.29 -27.23 -9.04
N PRO A 22 -5.51 -26.26 -9.97
CA PRO A 22 -6.34 -25.09 -9.71
C PRO A 22 -7.84 -25.40 -9.55
N GLN A 23 -8.30 -26.59 -9.91
CA GLN A 23 -9.69 -26.99 -9.76
C GLN A 23 -9.99 -27.51 -8.34
N SER A 24 -9.07 -28.26 -7.74
CA SER A 24 -9.27 -28.90 -6.43
C SER A 24 -8.95 -28.02 -5.22
N ALA A 25 -8.09 -27.01 -5.35
CA ALA A 25 -7.70 -26.17 -4.20
C ALA A 25 -7.51 -24.68 -4.56
N THR A 26 -7.45 -23.84 -3.54
CA THR A 26 -7.07 -22.42 -3.63
C THR A 26 -5.68 -22.24 -3.01
N TRP A 27 -4.75 -21.72 -3.80
CA TRP A 27 -3.43 -21.32 -3.34
C TRP A 27 -3.45 -19.87 -2.85
N VAL A 28 -3.04 -19.63 -1.62
CA VAL A 28 -3.04 -18.33 -0.97
C VAL A 28 -1.60 -17.87 -0.82
N VAL A 29 -1.25 -16.72 -1.39
CA VAL A 29 0.09 -16.11 -1.33
C VAL A 29 0.08 -14.79 -0.58
N SER A 30 1.24 -14.30 -0.16
CA SER A 30 1.36 -13.00 0.51
C SER A 30 1.17 -11.82 -0.45
N ASP A 31 1.82 -11.86 -1.61
CA ASP A 31 1.98 -10.71 -2.49
C ASP A 31 1.42 -10.90 -3.91
N LEU A 32 1.30 -9.78 -4.65
CA LEU A 32 0.71 -9.76 -5.99
C LEU A 32 1.62 -10.42 -7.04
N ARG A 33 2.93 -10.37 -6.85
CA ARG A 33 3.90 -10.93 -7.79
C ARG A 33 3.89 -12.45 -7.72
N SER A 34 3.90 -13.04 -6.52
CA SER A 34 3.72 -14.49 -6.32
C SER A 34 2.42 -14.98 -6.93
N LYS A 35 1.33 -14.22 -6.77
CA LYS A 35 0.03 -14.52 -7.37
C LYS A 35 0.14 -14.60 -8.90
N PHE A 36 0.73 -13.57 -9.52
CA PHE A 36 0.90 -13.54 -10.98
C PHE A 36 1.84 -14.63 -11.50
N GLU A 37 2.92 -14.96 -10.78
CA GLU A 37 3.84 -16.05 -11.18
C GLU A 37 3.09 -17.39 -11.26
N ILE A 38 2.35 -17.75 -10.22
CA ILE A 38 1.59 -19.01 -10.20
C ILE A 38 0.50 -18.98 -11.27
N GLN A 39 -0.23 -17.87 -11.41
CA GLN A 39 -1.24 -17.70 -12.45
C GLN A 39 -0.67 -17.85 -13.86
N GLN A 40 0.50 -17.27 -14.15
CA GLN A 40 1.15 -17.40 -15.45
C GLN A 40 1.50 -18.86 -15.75
N ARG A 41 2.03 -19.59 -14.77
CA ARG A 41 2.34 -21.02 -14.94
C ARG A 41 1.11 -21.88 -15.19
N LEU A 42 0.00 -21.56 -14.53
CA LEU A 42 -1.27 -22.23 -14.76
C LEU A 42 -1.79 -21.95 -16.18
N LEU A 43 -1.61 -20.73 -16.69
CA LEU A 43 -1.94 -20.41 -18.10
C LEU A 43 -1.06 -21.19 -19.07
N ASP A 44 0.25 -21.25 -18.81
CA ASP A 44 1.20 -21.96 -19.66
C ASP A 44 0.95 -23.48 -19.66
N ARG A 45 0.51 -24.05 -18.53
CA ARG A 45 0.26 -25.50 -18.35
C ARG A 45 -1.15 -25.94 -18.76
N ASP A 46 -2.18 -25.22 -18.30
CA ASP A 46 -3.59 -25.65 -18.35
C ASP A 46 -4.46 -24.77 -19.26
N SER A 47 -3.90 -23.74 -19.91
CA SER A 47 -4.61 -22.76 -20.75
C SER A 47 -5.68 -21.92 -20.02
N GLY A 48 -5.85 -22.07 -18.71
CA GLY A 48 -6.85 -21.34 -17.93
C GLY A 48 -6.86 -21.71 -16.44
N TYR A 49 -7.43 -20.84 -15.61
CA TYR A 49 -7.65 -21.05 -14.18
C TYR A 49 -8.89 -20.27 -13.72
N LEU A 50 -9.41 -20.58 -12.53
CA LEU A 50 -10.46 -19.78 -11.89
C LEU A 50 -9.84 -18.64 -11.08
N ASP A 51 -10.47 -17.47 -11.02
CA ASP A 51 -9.96 -16.33 -10.25
C ASP A 51 -9.72 -16.64 -8.76
N THR A 52 -10.40 -17.66 -8.24
CA THR A 52 -10.25 -18.16 -6.86
C THR A 52 -9.20 -19.27 -6.70
N SER A 53 -8.57 -19.73 -7.78
CA SER A 53 -7.52 -20.76 -7.72
C SER A 53 -6.23 -20.23 -7.09
N VAL A 54 -5.89 -18.96 -7.33
CA VAL A 54 -4.72 -18.30 -6.70
C VAL A 54 -5.14 -16.94 -6.18
N MET A 55 -4.99 -16.71 -4.88
CA MET A 55 -5.42 -15.49 -4.20
C MET A 55 -4.31 -14.94 -3.33
N ARG A 56 -4.23 -13.61 -3.17
CA ARG A 56 -3.48 -13.07 -2.03
C ARG A 56 -4.26 -13.32 -0.75
N ALA A 57 -3.58 -13.44 0.39
CA ALA A 57 -4.23 -13.45 1.70
C ALA A 57 -5.20 -12.26 1.84
N SER A 58 -4.76 -11.06 1.44
CA SER A 58 -5.63 -9.87 1.45
C SER A 58 -6.87 -10.01 0.54
N ASP A 59 -6.77 -10.70 -0.59
CA ASP A 59 -7.90 -10.90 -1.50
C ASP A 59 -8.89 -11.92 -0.91
N LEU A 60 -8.37 -12.99 -0.30
CA LEU A 60 -9.16 -13.99 0.42
C LEU A 60 -9.96 -13.33 1.55
N TRP A 61 -9.30 -12.57 2.43
CA TRP A 61 -9.95 -11.92 3.56
C TRP A 61 -11.01 -10.91 3.12
N LYS A 62 -10.73 -10.11 2.09
CA LYS A 62 -11.71 -9.19 1.52
C LYS A 62 -12.92 -9.93 0.95
N THR A 63 -12.71 -11.08 0.33
CA THR A 63 -13.78 -11.89 -0.25
C THR A 63 -14.66 -12.51 0.83
N LEU A 64 -14.04 -13.10 1.87
CA LEU A 64 -14.76 -13.62 3.02
C LEU A 64 -15.55 -12.53 3.75
N LEU A 65 -14.96 -11.34 3.94
CA LEU A 65 -15.65 -10.23 4.58
C LEU A 65 -16.85 -9.77 3.75
N LYS A 66 -16.71 -9.63 2.42
CA LYS A 66 -17.84 -9.26 1.55
C LYS A 66 -18.98 -10.27 1.57
N ARG A 67 -18.67 -11.56 1.74
CA ARG A 67 -19.68 -12.62 1.86
C ARG A 67 -20.40 -12.55 3.20
N ALA A 68 -19.66 -12.39 4.30
CA ALA A 68 -20.21 -12.46 5.64
C ALA A 68 -20.80 -11.14 6.16
N ALA A 69 -20.26 -10.00 5.73
CA ALA A 69 -20.67 -8.66 6.14
C ALA A 69 -20.67 -7.69 4.94
N PRO A 70 -21.59 -7.85 3.98
CA PRO A 70 -21.60 -7.08 2.73
C PRO A 70 -21.79 -5.57 2.91
N ALA A 71 -22.35 -5.14 4.05
CA ALA A 71 -22.52 -3.74 4.39
C ALA A 71 -21.18 -3.05 4.74
N VAL A 72 -20.18 -3.82 5.22
CA VAL A 72 -18.89 -3.27 5.63
C VAL A 72 -18.07 -2.83 4.42
N LYS A 73 -17.76 -1.53 4.38
CA LYS A 73 -16.98 -0.89 3.34
C LYS A 73 -15.50 -0.83 3.71
N ILE A 74 -14.67 -1.32 2.79
CA ILE A 74 -13.21 -1.22 2.92
C ILE A 74 -12.76 0.08 2.27
N ILE A 75 -12.23 0.98 3.08
CA ILE A 75 -11.76 2.31 2.67
C ILE A 75 -10.22 2.40 2.68
N SER A 76 -9.70 3.36 1.92
CA SER A 76 -8.28 3.65 1.82
C SER A 76 -7.77 4.28 3.10
N ARG A 77 -6.47 4.12 3.35
CA ARG A 77 -5.81 4.69 4.53
C ARG A 77 -5.91 6.22 4.53
N ASP A 78 -5.75 6.84 3.37
CA ASP A 78 -5.84 8.30 3.22
C ASP A 78 -7.25 8.81 3.56
N PHE A 79 -8.28 8.04 3.19
CA PHE A 79 -9.65 8.41 3.56
C PHE A 79 -9.91 8.23 5.05
N ALA A 80 -9.46 7.10 5.62
CA ALA A 80 -9.54 6.87 7.06
C ALA A 80 -8.83 7.97 7.85
N LYS A 81 -7.72 8.52 7.35
CA LYS A 81 -7.05 9.65 7.98
C LYS A 81 -7.94 10.91 8.04
N SER A 82 -8.69 11.21 6.98
CA SER A 82 -9.66 12.32 7.00
C SER A 82 -10.80 12.08 7.99
N ILE A 83 -11.28 10.84 8.10
CA ILE A 83 -12.29 10.46 9.09
C ILE A 83 -11.75 10.58 10.52
N VAL A 84 -10.51 10.12 10.76
CA VAL A 84 -9.86 10.26 12.06
C VAL A 84 -9.72 11.74 12.43
N ARG A 85 -9.38 12.62 11.48
CA ARG A 85 -9.32 14.05 11.75
C ARG A 85 -10.68 14.62 12.15
N HIS A 86 -11.72 14.24 11.42
CA HIS A 86 -13.10 14.62 11.76
C HIS A 86 -13.50 14.10 13.16
N PHE A 87 -13.17 12.84 13.47
CA PHE A 87 -13.39 12.25 14.79
C PHE A 87 -12.67 13.03 15.90
N LEU A 88 -11.40 13.38 15.68
CA LEU A 88 -10.60 14.17 16.63
C LEU A 88 -11.21 15.55 16.85
N SER A 89 -11.70 16.23 15.80
CA SER A 89 -12.34 17.53 15.96
C SER A 89 -13.67 17.45 16.71
N ALA A 90 -14.44 16.39 16.48
CA ALA A 90 -15.76 16.20 17.11
C ALA A 90 -15.68 15.74 18.57
N HIS A 91 -14.63 15.01 18.96
CA HIS A 91 -14.50 14.39 20.29
C HIS A 91 -13.34 14.95 21.12
N LYS A 92 -12.78 16.10 20.70
CA LYS A 92 -11.58 16.69 21.31
C LYS A 92 -11.72 16.89 22.82
N GLU A 93 -12.82 17.52 23.23
CA GLU A 93 -13.09 17.87 24.63
C GLU A 93 -13.41 16.64 25.48
N THR A 94 -14.21 15.72 24.94
CA THR A 94 -14.72 14.54 25.65
C THR A 94 -13.65 13.49 25.95
N LEU A 95 -12.64 13.39 25.09
CA LEU A 95 -11.58 12.38 25.18
C LEU A 95 -10.21 12.95 25.56
N SER A 96 -10.13 14.25 25.90
CA SER A 96 -8.90 14.95 26.27
C SER A 96 -7.75 14.72 25.26
N LEU A 97 -8.05 14.88 23.96
CA LEU A 97 -7.15 14.51 22.85
C LEU A 97 -6.16 15.62 22.45
N ASP A 98 -5.79 16.49 23.38
CA ASP A 98 -4.93 17.64 23.06
C ASP A 98 -3.57 17.18 22.53
N GLY A 99 -3.21 17.69 21.34
CA GLY A 99 -1.95 17.38 20.65
C GLY A 99 -1.88 16.00 19.98
N VAL A 100 -2.97 15.21 19.96
CA VAL A 100 -3.00 13.93 19.24
C VAL A 100 -3.15 14.18 17.74
N SER A 101 -2.14 13.78 16.95
CA SER A 101 -2.23 13.84 15.49
C SER A 101 -3.01 12.67 14.92
N GLU A 102 -3.65 12.87 13.76
CA GLU A 102 -4.41 11.84 13.06
C GLU A 102 -3.54 10.65 12.64
N ASN A 103 -2.27 10.89 12.30
CA ASN A 103 -1.32 9.82 11.95
C ASN A 103 -1.00 8.95 13.16
N PHE A 104 -0.82 9.57 14.33
CA PHE A 104 -0.52 8.86 15.57
C PHE A 104 -1.71 8.01 16.00
N LEU A 105 -2.93 8.58 16.00
CA LEU A 105 -4.13 7.83 16.34
C LEU A 105 -4.37 6.67 15.37
N LEU A 106 -4.24 6.89 14.06
CA LEU A 106 -4.41 5.83 13.07
C LEU A 106 -3.36 4.70 13.25
N SER A 107 -2.13 5.03 13.65
CA SER A 107 -1.12 4.02 13.99
C SER A 107 -1.46 3.24 15.25
N LEU A 108 -2.04 3.88 16.28
CA LEU A 108 -2.55 3.19 17.47
C LEU A 108 -3.71 2.27 17.12
N MET A 109 -4.63 2.73 16.27
CA MET A 109 -5.75 1.91 15.78
C MET A 109 -5.24 0.68 15.04
N ASP A 110 -4.26 0.82 14.12
CA ASP A 110 -3.64 -0.33 13.44
C ASP A 110 -3.04 -1.34 14.42
N ARG A 111 -2.37 -0.85 15.47
CA ARG A 111 -1.72 -1.69 16.48
C ARG A 111 -2.72 -2.45 17.34
N PHE A 112 -3.80 -1.78 17.75
CA PHE A 112 -4.77 -2.35 18.69
C PHE A 112 -5.96 -3.03 18.00
N ALA A 113 -6.14 -2.89 16.68
CA ALA A 113 -7.26 -3.49 15.94
C ALA A 113 -7.43 -4.99 16.21
N GLY A 114 -6.31 -5.75 16.24
CA GLY A 114 -6.34 -7.18 16.53
C GLY A 114 -6.93 -7.51 17.90
N ILE A 115 -6.62 -6.73 18.93
CA ILE A 115 -7.12 -6.95 20.29
C ILE A 115 -8.55 -6.40 20.41
N ILE A 116 -8.81 -5.20 19.90
CA ILE A 116 -10.11 -4.52 20.04
C ILE A 116 -11.23 -5.29 19.32
N PHE A 117 -10.93 -5.87 18.16
CA PHE A 117 -11.89 -6.68 17.42
C PHE A 117 -11.91 -8.14 17.86
N HIS A 118 -10.98 -8.63 18.69
CA HIS A 118 -11.06 -10.00 19.17
C HIS A 118 -12.24 -10.17 20.15
N PRO A 119 -13.05 -11.24 20.06
CA PRO A 119 -14.19 -11.46 20.96
C PRO A 119 -13.81 -11.40 22.45
N ASN A 120 -12.69 -12.01 22.83
CA ASN A 120 -12.18 -12.02 24.21
C ASN A 120 -11.16 -10.89 24.48
N GLY A 121 -10.95 -9.99 23.53
CA GLY A 121 -9.91 -8.96 23.60
C GLY A 121 -10.04 -8.02 24.81
N PRO A 122 -11.25 -7.50 25.14
CA PRO A 122 -11.45 -6.64 26.31
C PRO A 122 -11.09 -7.31 27.64
N GLU A 123 -11.37 -8.60 27.79
CA GLU A 123 -11.05 -9.34 29.01
C GLU A 123 -9.54 -9.57 29.13
N LEU A 124 -8.91 -10.04 28.04
CA LEU A 124 -7.47 -10.32 27.99
C LEU A 124 -6.62 -9.08 28.24
N ILE A 125 -7.02 -7.92 27.70
CA ILE A 125 -6.23 -6.69 27.89
C ILE A 125 -6.36 -6.14 29.31
N GLU A 126 -7.53 -6.26 29.95
CA GLU A 126 -7.69 -5.85 31.35
C GLU A 126 -6.94 -6.79 32.30
N GLU A 127 -6.95 -8.10 32.03
CA GLU A 127 -6.11 -9.06 32.76
C GLU A 127 -4.61 -8.71 32.60
N TRP A 128 -4.17 -8.44 31.38
CA TRP A 128 -2.79 -8.03 31.12
C TRP A 128 -2.42 -6.73 31.83
N PHE A 129 -3.31 -5.74 31.85
CA PHE A 129 -3.13 -4.50 32.59
C PHE A 129 -3.05 -4.71 34.10
N ALA A 130 -3.85 -5.62 34.65
CA ALA A 130 -3.80 -5.98 36.07
C ALA A 130 -2.46 -6.63 36.45
N GLN A 131 -1.84 -7.38 35.53
CA GLN A 131 -0.54 -8.01 35.75
C GLN A 131 0.65 -7.07 35.47
N ASN A 132 0.43 -5.92 34.81
CA ASN A 132 1.48 -5.01 34.35
C ASN A 132 1.14 -3.54 34.67
N GLU A 133 1.24 -3.15 35.95
CA GLU A 133 0.85 -1.81 36.43
C GLU A 133 1.58 -0.67 35.69
N GLU A 134 2.87 -0.81 35.38
CA GLU A 134 3.63 0.20 34.62
C GLU A 134 3.06 0.44 33.21
N ALA A 135 2.48 -0.60 32.60
CA ALA A 135 1.88 -0.51 31.28
C ALA A 135 0.54 0.23 31.31
N VAL A 136 -0.18 0.22 32.43
CA VAL A 136 -1.46 0.91 32.60
C VAL A 136 -1.28 2.40 32.35
N THR A 137 -0.32 3.02 33.05
CA THR A 137 -0.03 4.45 32.95
C THR A 137 0.33 4.88 31.52
N ARG A 138 1.01 4.00 30.76
CA ARG A 138 1.50 4.31 29.41
C ARG A 138 0.50 3.98 28.30
N TRP A 139 -0.25 2.89 28.43
CA TRP A 139 -0.99 2.29 27.31
C TRP A 139 -2.49 2.28 27.49
N LYS A 140 -3.04 2.34 28.72
CA LYS A 140 -4.49 2.21 28.94
C LYS A 140 -5.28 3.33 28.27
N SER A 141 -4.87 4.58 28.46
CA SER A 141 -5.51 5.73 27.79
C SER A 141 -5.42 5.64 26.26
N ARG A 142 -4.26 5.23 25.73
CA ARG A 142 -4.04 5.05 24.28
C ARG A 142 -4.92 3.96 23.70
N TYR A 143 -5.05 2.84 24.41
CA TYR A 143 -5.95 1.75 24.06
C TYR A 143 -7.42 2.20 24.05
N GLN A 144 -7.84 2.95 25.07
CA GLN A 144 -9.21 3.47 25.17
C GLN A 144 -9.55 4.42 24.02
N VAL A 145 -8.67 5.37 23.71
CA VAL A 145 -8.85 6.31 22.59
C VAL A 145 -8.90 5.58 21.25
N ALA A 146 -7.96 4.66 20.99
CA ALA A 146 -7.96 3.85 19.78
C ALA A 146 -9.23 2.98 19.68
N GLY A 147 -9.69 2.42 20.80
CA GLY A 147 -10.93 1.67 20.91
C GLY A 147 -12.16 2.48 20.56
N SER A 148 -12.25 3.71 21.06
CA SER A 148 -13.36 4.61 20.74
C SER A 148 -13.37 4.99 19.26
N ALA A 149 -12.21 5.31 18.69
CA ALA A 149 -12.08 5.58 17.26
C ALA A 149 -12.45 4.35 16.42
N LEU A 150 -11.94 3.15 16.74
CA LEU A 150 -12.27 1.94 16.00
C LEU A 150 -13.75 1.55 16.10
N ARG A 151 -14.39 1.79 17.24
CA ARG A 151 -15.85 1.61 17.39
C ARG A 151 -16.64 2.61 16.55
N TYR A 152 -16.19 3.86 16.45
CA TYR A 152 -16.78 4.85 15.54
C TYR A 152 -16.69 4.40 14.07
N PHE A 153 -15.53 3.89 13.64
CA PHE A 153 -15.40 3.31 12.29
C PHE A 153 -16.35 2.10 12.09
N ALA A 154 -16.47 1.24 13.10
CA ALA A 154 -17.36 0.09 13.03
C ALA A 154 -18.85 0.48 13.00
N SER A 155 -19.27 1.56 13.69
CA SER A 155 -20.66 2.05 13.63
C SER A 155 -21.01 2.65 12.28
N GLU A 156 -20.03 3.21 11.58
CA GLU A 156 -20.17 3.70 10.20
C GLU A 156 -19.95 2.60 9.16
N GLU A 157 -19.84 1.34 9.58
CA GLU A 157 -19.56 0.19 8.71
C GLU A 157 -18.30 0.37 7.83
N MET A 158 -17.31 1.11 8.30
CA MET A 158 -16.08 1.42 7.56
C MET A 158 -14.86 0.78 8.22
N ILE A 159 -14.00 0.15 7.43
CA ILE A 159 -12.71 -0.37 7.90
C ILE A 159 -11.59 -0.12 6.89
N THR A 160 -10.34 -0.10 7.35
CA THR A 160 -9.19 -0.13 6.43
C THR A 160 -8.81 -1.55 6.05
N ALA A 161 -8.07 -1.71 4.95
CA ALA A 161 -7.57 -3.02 4.51
C ALA A 161 -6.76 -3.76 5.59
N LYS A 162 -6.03 -3.04 6.46
CA LYS A 162 -5.25 -3.65 7.56
C LYS A 162 -6.12 -4.28 8.65
N TRP A 163 -7.36 -3.83 8.80
CA TRP A 163 -8.25 -4.29 9.86
C TRP A 163 -9.18 -5.42 9.39
N VAL A 164 -9.13 -5.81 8.11
CA VAL A 164 -10.02 -6.84 7.54
C VAL A 164 -9.86 -8.16 8.30
N ALA A 165 -8.63 -8.63 8.51
CA ALA A 165 -8.37 -9.87 9.24
C ALA A 165 -8.91 -9.80 10.68
N SER A 166 -8.63 -8.69 11.39
CA SER A 166 -9.13 -8.49 12.75
C SER A 166 -10.66 -8.39 12.81
N THR A 167 -11.30 -7.75 11.82
CA THR A 167 -12.76 -7.63 11.73
C THR A 167 -13.41 -8.99 11.50
N LEU A 168 -12.82 -9.82 10.64
CA LEU A 168 -13.28 -11.19 10.40
C LEU A 168 -13.33 -11.99 11.70
N GLN A 169 -12.42 -11.79 12.65
CA GLN A 169 -12.39 -12.53 13.92
C GLN A 169 -13.69 -12.37 14.75
N ARG A 170 -14.48 -11.31 14.52
CA ARG A 170 -15.79 -11.09 15.19
C ARG A 170 -16.93 -11.87 14.56
N ILE A 171 -16.79 -12.23 13.30
CA ILE A 171 -17.84 -12.90 12.53
C ILE A 171 -17.85 -14.38 12.94
N PRO A 172 -18.97 -15.00 13.28
CA PRO A 172 -19.01 -16.43 13.62
C PRO A 172 -18.34 -17.32 12.55
N GLU A 173 -17.65 -18.38 12.97
CA GLU A 173 -16.86 -19.25 12.07
C GLU A 173 -17.74 -19.87 10.98
N GLU A 174 -19.00 -20.17 11.30
CA GLU A 174 -19.96 -20.79 10.37
C GLU A 174 -20.34 -19.86 9.21
N GLN A 175 -20.14 -18.55 9.36
CA GLN A 175 -20.39 -17.56 8.30
C GLN A 175 -19.16 -17.33 7.42
N ARG A 176 -17.99 -17.85 7.82
CA ARG A 176 -16.73 -17.72 7.07
C ARG A 176 -16.52 -18.91 6.15
N THR A 177 -17.47 -19.16 5.26
CA THR A 177 -17.43 -20.33 4.38
C THR A 177 -16.52 -20.12 3.17
N TRP A 178 -15.69 -21.13 2.89
CA TRP A 178 -14.90 -21.24 1.68
C TRP A 178 -15.10 -22.62 1.06
N ASP A 179 -15.10 -22.69 -0.27
CA ASP A 179 -15.65 -23.85 -0.97
C ASP A 179 -14.60 -24.91 -1.32
N LYS A 180 -13.31 -24.57 -1.19
CA LYS A 180 -12.17 -25.43 -1.60
C LYS A 180 -11.11 -25.52 -0.51
N PRO A 181 -10.36 -26.62 -0.40
CA PRO A 181 -9.15 -26.68 0.40
C PRO A 181 -8.20 -25.50 0.13
N LEU A 182 -7.51 -25.05 1.17
CA LEU A 182 -6.55 -23.94 1.13
C LEU A 182 -5.11 -24.46 1.23
N ILE A 183 -4.24 -23.98 0.35
CA ILE A 183 -2.78 -24.10 0.47
C ILE A 183 -2.24 -22.69 0.75
N VAL A 184 -1.60 -22.48 1.90
CA VAL A 184 -1.26 -21.14 2.41
C VAL A 184 0.26 -20.95 2.40
N ASP A 185 0.74 -20.04 1.57
CA ASP A 185 2.15 -19.72 1.35
C ASP A 185 2.42 -18.22 1.61
N LEU A 186 2.56 -17.86 2.89
CA LEU A 186 2.75 -16.45 3.30
C LEU A 186 4.18 -16.14 3.76
N GLY A 187 5.10 -17.10 3.72
CA GLY A 187 6.49 -16.91 4.16
C GLY A 187 6.60 -16.25 5.53
N ALA A 188 7.47 -15.26 5.69
CA ALA A 188 7.62 -14.52 6.95
C ALA A 188 6.51 -13.45 7.17
N GLU A 189 5.55 -13.30 6.24
CA GLU A 189 4.50 -12.28 6.30
C GLU A 189 3.24 -12.75 7.03
N LEU A 190 3.12 -14.05 7.36
CA LEU A 190 1.99 -14.57 8.12
C LEU A 190 1.87 -13.81 9.45
N THR A 191 0.76 -13.13 9.68
CA THR A 191 0.50 -12.45 10.96
C THR A 191 -0.20 -13.38 11.96
N SER A 192 -0.09 -13.09 13.26
CA SER A 192 -0.83 -13.84 14.30
C SER A 192 -2.35 -13.77 14.10
N ALA A 193 -2.87 -12.64 13.60
CA ALA A 193 -4.30 -12.49 13.32
C ALA A 193 -4.75 -13.43 12.19
N GLU A 194 -3.95 -13.57 11.14
CA GLU A 194 -4.21 -14.49 10.02
C GLU A 194 -4.03 -15.94 10.41
N ALA A 195 -3.01 -16.27 11.21
CA ALA A 195 -2.82 -17.59 11.77
C ALA A 195 -4.09 -18.07 12.50
N MET A 196 -4.64 -17.24 13.40
CA MET A 196 -5.88 -17.59 14.10
C MET A 196 -7.10 -17.70 13.17
N LEU A 197 -7.17 -16.90 12.10
CA LEU A 197 -8.22 -17.06 11.08
C LEU A 197 -8.10 -18.38 10.32
N PHE A 198 -6.89 -18.78 9.93
CA PHE A 198 -6.67 -20.07 9.27
C PHE A 198 -6.97 -21.24 10.20
N HIS A 199 -6.64 -21.13 11.49
CA HIS A 199 -7.06 -22.11 12.48
C HIS A 199 -8.60 -22.23 12.53
N GLY A 200 -9.32 -21.11 12.62
CA GLY A 200 -10.78 -21.11 12.60
C GLY A 200 -11.36 -21.72 11.31
N LEU A 201 -10.83 -21.33 10.14
CA LEU A 201 -11.22 -21.91 8.86
C LEU A 201 -10.94 -23.41 8.75
N SER A 202 -9.87 -23.88 9.39
CA SER A 202 -9.48 -25.30 9.35
C SER A 202 -10.50 -26.25 10.00
N ARG A 203 -11.48 -25.72 10.73
CA ARG A 203 -12.60 -26.48 11.28
C ARG A 203 -13.67 -26.79 10.25
N VAL A 204 -13.77 -25.98 9.20
CA VAL A 204 -14.79 -26.09 8.14
C VAL A 204 -14.18 -26.62 6.84
N VAL A 205 -12.93 -26.27 6.56
CA VAL A 205 -12.21 -26.57 5.31
C VAL A 205 -10.83 -27.16 5.63
N ASP A 206 -10.26 -27.92 4.70
CA ASP A 206 -8.88 -28.37 4.84
C ASP A 206 -7.90 -27.26 4.53
N VAL A 207 -6.97 -27.01 5.46
CA VAL A 207 -5.98 -25.94 5.38
C VAL A 207 -4.59 -26.54 5.53
N THR A 208 -3.77 -26.35 4.50
CA THR A 208 -2.36 -26.75 4.48
C THR A 208 -1.50 -25.50 4.53
N ILE A 209 -0.75 -25.31 5.61
CA ILE A 209 0.15 -24.18 5.82
C ILE A 209 1.56 -24.57 5.34
N LEU A 210 2.14 -23.78 4.44
CA LEU A 210 3.53 -23.90 4.03
C LEU A 210 4.39 -23.04 4.97
N GLU A 211 5.22 -23.72 5.77
CA GLU A 211 6.12 -23.07 6.72
C GLU A 211 7.55 -23.05 6.16
N PRO A 212 8.21 -21.90 6.04
CA PRO A 212 9.61 -21.86 5.65
C PRO A 212 10.50 -22.48 6.74
N SER A 213 11.46 -23.33 6.34
CA SER A 213 12.43 -23.97 7.24
C SER A 213 13.88 -23.56 6.92
N PRO A 214 14.24 -22.27 7.08
CA PRO A 214 15.58 -21.79 6.79
C PRO A 214 16.58 -22.14 7.89
N VAL A 215 17.87 -22.15 7.55
CA VAL A 215 18.97 -22.41 8.50
C VAL A 215 19.00 -21.41 9.67
N TRP A 216 18.50 -20.18 9.47
CA TRP A 216 18.44 -19.13 10.50
C TRP A 216 17.21 -19.23 11.41
N ARG A 217 16.30 -20.19 11.21
CA ARG A 217 15.06 -20.33 11.99
C ARG A 217 15.27 -20.26 13.51
N ALA A 218 16.34 -20.87 14.01
CA ALA A 218 16.66 -20.87 15.44
C ALA A 218 17.21 -19.52 15.96
N LYS A 219 17.73 -18.66 15.08
CA LYS A 219 18.28 -17.34 15.45
C LYS A 219 17.19 -16.27 15.50
N ASP A 220 16.27 -16.29 14.54
CA ASP A 220 15.25 -15.27 14.36
C ASP A 220 13.84 -15.86 14.55
N GLU A 221 13.64 -16.55 15.68
CA GLU A 221 12.41 -17.30 15.97
C GLU A 221 11.16 -16.40 15.97
N PHE A 222 11.30 -15.12 16.32
CA PHE A 222 10.19 -14.18 16.35
C PHE A 222 9.53 -13.98 14.98
N LEU A 223 10.28 -14.12 13.87
CA LEU A 223 9.77 -13.96 12.50
C LEU A 223 8.78 -15.06 12.12
N LEU A 224 8.93 -16.26 12.69
CA LEU A 224 8.09 -17.43 12.40
C LEU A 224 7.19 -17.80 13.59
N ARG A 225 7.08 -16.91 14.58
CA ARG A 225 6.24 -17.13 15.76
C ARG A 225 4.78 -17.50 15.42
N PRO A 226 4.11 -16.86 14.43
CA PRO A 226 2.74 -17.23 14.07
C PRO A 226 2.59 -18.68 13.60
N TYR A 227 3.63 -19.29 13.06
CA TYR A 227 3.63 -20.72 12.70
C TYR A 227 3.74 -21.62 13.95
N ARG A 228 4.56 -21.25 14.94
CA ARG A 228 4.64 -21.98 16.21
C ARG A 228 3.30 -22.01 16.94
N ASP A 229 2.58 -20.90 16.91
CA ASP A 229 1.24 -20.82 17.49
C ASP A 229 0.27 -21.80 16.77
N LEU A 230 0.46 -22.05 15.46
CA LEU A 230 -0.33 -23.01 14.67
C LEU A 230 0.07 -24.47 14.88
N GLU A 231 1.34 -24.76 15.19
CA GLU A 231 1.82 -26.13 15.43
C GLU A 231 1.01 -26.84 16.54
N GLY A 232 0.61 -26.10 17.58
CA GLY A 232 -0.23 -26.64 18.66
C GLY A 232 -1.65 -27.06 18.23
N PHE A 233 -2.11 -26.59 17.07
CA PHE A 233 -3.43 -26.91 16.51
C PHE A 233 -3.35 -27.85 15.29
N ALA A 234 -2.15 -28.13 14.79
CA ALA A 234 -1.95 -28.91 13.58
C ALA A 234 -2.20 -30.40 13.84
N SER A 235 -2.95 -31.03 12.96
CA SER A 235 -3.16 -32.48 12.96
C SER A 235 -1.96 -33.26 12.44
N GLU A 236 -1.15 -32.63 11.58
CA GLU A 236 0.03 -33.21 10.94
C GLU A 236 1.07 -32.13 10.68
N VAL A 237 2.33 -32.40 11.02
CA VAL A 237 3.48 -31.56 10.67
C VAL A 237 4.48 -32.44 9.92
N LYS A 238 4.73 -32.12 8.64
CA LYS A 238 5.62 -32.90 7.76
C LYS A 238 6.72 -32.02 7.21
N GLU A 239 7.95 -32.56 7.18
CA GLU A 239 9.10 -31.90 6.58
C GLU A 239 9.36 -32.47 5.18
N LEU A 240 9.52 -31.58 4.19
CA LEU A 240 9.89 -31.97 2.84
C LEU A 240 11.40 -32.14 2.73
N ALA A 241 11.82 -33.06 1.86
CA ALA A 241 13.24 -33.21 1.53
C ALA A 241 13.76 -31.98 0.78
N ALA A 242 14.96 -31.54 1.14
CA ALA A 242 15.66 -30.50 0.41
C ALA A 242 15.98 -30.99 -1.01
N ALA A 243 15.89 -30.08 -1.98
CA ALA A 243 16.35 -30.34 -3.33
C ALA A 243 17.87 -30.22 -3.41
N ASP A 244 18.46 -30.82 -4.44
CA ASP A 244 19.89 -30.70 -4.71
C ASP A 244 20.28 -29.23 -4.93
N LYS A 245 21.27 -28.75 -4.17
CA LYS A 245 21.78 -27.38 -4.28
C LYS A 245 22.47 -27.20 -5.63
N SER A 246 22.03 -26.23 -6.42
CA SER A 246 22.79 -25.81 -7.61
C SER A 246 24.03 -25.02 -7.17
N ASN A 247 25.19 -25.39 -7.70
CA ASN A 247 26.44 -24.65 -7.50
C ASN A 247 26.44 -23.36 -8.33
N GLY A 248 25.89 -22.28 -7.77
CA GLY A 248 25.97 -20.95 -8.35
C GLY A 248 27.32 -20.28 -8.05
N GLN A 249 27.88 -19.54 -9.02
CA GLN A 249 29.04 -18.69 -8.79
C GLN A 249 28.60 -17.39 -8.11
N ARG A 250 29.14 -17.10 -6.92
CA ARG A 250 28.86 -15.87 -6.18
C ARG A 250 30.05 -14.92 -6.27
N GLN A 251 29.80 -13.68 -6.69
CA GLN A 251 30.78 -12.59 -6.65
C GLN A 251 30.26 -11.46 -5.76
N VAL A 252 31.15 -10.81 -5.02
CA VAL A 252 30.84 -9.66 -4.18
C VAL A 252 31.81 -8.55 -4.53
N LYS A 253 31.28 -7.37 -4.88
CA LYS A 253 32.04 -6.18 -5.27
C LYS A 253 31.67 -5.02 -4.34
N ARG A 254 32.60 -4.08 -4.14
CA ARG A 254 32.39 -2.86 -3.35
C ARG A 254 32.62 -1.64 -4.23
N PHE A 255 31.73 -0.66 -4.14
CA PHE A 255 31.75 0.55 -4.95
C PHE A 255 31.88 1.80 -4.08
N SER A 256 32.35 2.89 -4.67
CA SER A 256 32.50 4.20 -4.02
C SER A 256 31.17 4.95 -3.88
N GLY A 257 30.14 4.59 -4.66
CA GLY A 257 28.81 5.19 -4.58
C GLY A 257 27.82 4.55 -5.56
N GLN A 258 26.56 4.96 -5.45
CA GLN A 258 25.43 4.40 -6.20
C GLN A 258 25.66 4.44 -7.72
N LEU A 259 26.23 5.53 -8.25
CA LEU A 259 26.48 5.67 -9.68
C LEU A 259 27.50 4.64 -10.20
N ALA A 260 28.56 4.37 -9.44
CA ALA A 260 29.57 3.38 -9.82
C ALA A 260 29.00 1.96 -9.79
N GLU A 261 28.14 1.67 -8.81
CA GLU A 261 27.41 0.42 -8.70
C GLU A 261 26.44 0.22 -9.88
N VAL A 262 25.69 1.26 -10.26
CA VAL A 262 24.79 1.22 -11.44
C VAL A 262 25.57 0.97 -12.73
N LYS A 263 26.69 1.67 -12.95
CA LYS A 263 27.53 1.48 -14.14
C LYS A 263 28.06 0.06 -14.25
N GLU A 264 28.55 -0.49 -13.15
CA GLU A 264 29.02 -1.89 -13.12
C GLU A 264 27.87 -2.87 -13.35
N ALA A 265 26.69 -2.62 -12.76
CA ALA A 265 25.52 -3.47 -12.96
C ALA A 265 25.11 -3.51 -14.43
N VAL A 266 25.03 -2.35 -15.07
CA VAL A 266 24.71 -2.22 -16.51
C VAL A 266 25.77 -2.90 -17.38
N ALA A 267 27.05 -2.70 -17.09
CA ALA A 267 28.14 -3.36 -17.80
C ALA A 267 28.11 -4.89 -17.64
N GLN A 268 27.78 -5.40 -16.44
CA GLN A 268 27.66 -6.82 -16.19
C GLN A 268 26.46 -7.45 -16.90
N VAL A 269 25.33 -6.73 -16.96
CA VAL A 269 24.16 -7.15 -17.74
C VAL A 269 24.50 -7.23 -19.21
N ARG A 270 25.19 -6.22 -19.76
CA ARG A 270 25.69 -6.21 -21.14
C ARG A 270 26.56 -7.42 -21.43
N ALA A 271 27.54 -7.70 -20.56
CA ALA A 271 28.43 -8.85 -20.70
C ALA A 271 27.65 -10.17 -20.74
N TRP A 272 26.66 -10.37 -19.86
CA TRP A 272 25.83 -11.58 -19.89
C TRP A 272 24.99 -11.70 -21.16
N MET A 273 24.47 -10.60 -21.68
CA MET A 273 23.75 -10.62 -22.96
C MET A 273 24.67 -10.96 -24.13
N GLU A 274 25.91 -10.47 -24.13
CA GLU A 274 26.93 -10.80 -25.12
C GLU A 274 27.37 -12.28 -25.04
N GLU A 275 27.33 -12.87 -23.83
CA GLU A 275 27.50 -14.31 -23.60
C GLU A 275 26.27 -15.15 -24.03
N GLY A 276 25.19 -14.50 -24.50
CA GLY A 276 23.99 -15.16 -25.00
C GLY A 276 22.92 -15.43 -23.94
N VAL A 277 23.02 -14.82 -22.76
CA VAL A 277 21.97 -14.92 -21.72
C VAL A 277 20.75 -14.10 -22.16
N PRO A 278 19.55 -14.70 -22.23
CA PRO A 278 18.33 -13.97 -22.53
C PRO A 278 18.02 -12.89 -21.48
N THR A 279 17.49 -11.74 -21.91
CA THR A 279 17.15 -10.59 -21.04
C THR A 279 16.16 -10.95 -19.94
N ASP A 280 15.16 -11.77 -20.26
CA ASP A 280 14.16 -12.29 -19.33
C ASP A 280 14.73 -13.32 -18.31
N ARG A 281 16.03 -13.62 -18.38
CA ARG A 281 16.75 -14.46 -17.41
C ARG A 281 17.71 -13.68 -16.52
N ILE A 282 17.74 -12.36 -16.68
CA ILE A 282 18.58 -11.45 -15.89
C ILE A 282 17.68 -10.59 -14.98
N ALA A 283 18.10 -10.46 -13.72
CA ALA A 283 17.43 -9.60 -12.74
C ALA A 283 18.39 -8.61 -12.09
N VAL A 284 17.96 -7.35 -11.97
CA VAL A 284 18.60 -6.32 -11.16
C VAL A 284 17.67 -5.97 -10.01
N LEU A 285 18.16 -6.17 -8.80
CA LEU A 285 17.37 -6.12 -7.58
C LEU A 285 18.01 -5.15 -6.59
N ALA A 286 17.18 -4.41 -5.84
CA ALA A 286 17.63 -3.55 -4.75
C ALA A 286 16.70 -3.70 -3.53
N PRO A 287 17.08 -3.23 -2.32
CA PRO A 287 16.16 -3.09 -1.21
C PRO A 287 14.93 -2.25 -1.59
N GLU A 288 15.19 -1.05 -2.12
CA GLU A 288 14.21 -0.13 -2.67
C GLU A 288 14.67 0.29 -4.07
N ILE A 289 14.03 -0.27 -5.09
CA ILE A 289 14.41 -0.06 -6.49
C ILE A 289 14.13 1.37 -6.94
N GLU A 290 13.17 2.05 -6.34
CA GLU A 290 12.85 3.44 -6.67
C GLU A 290 13.98 4.41 -6.31
N ASP A 291 14.83 4.07 -5.34
CA ASP A 291 16.04 4.86 -5.03
C ASP A 291 17.08 4.78 -6.17
N TYR A 292 17.08 3.68 -6.94
CA TYR A 292 18.03 3.43 -8.03
C TYR A 292 17.44 3.75 -9.41
N TRP A 293 16.12 3.58 -9.59
CA TRP A 293 15.46 3.63 -10.89
C TRP A 293 15.70 4.91 -11.69
N PRO A 294 15.66 6.13 -11.09
CA PRO A 294 15.93 7.38 -11.81
C PRO A 294 17.35 7.45 -12.41
N VAL A 295 18.31 6.75 -11.80
CA VAL A 295 19.70 6.69 -12.29
C VAL A 295 19.89 5.49 -13.20
N LEU A 296 19.30 4.34 -12.88
CA LEU A 296 19.47 3.09 -13.64
C LEU A 296 18.84 3.19 -15.04
N LYS A 297 17.63 3.75 -15.17
CA LYS A 297 16.89 3.78 -16.43
C LYS A 297 17.64 4.51 -17.56
N PRO A 298 18.20 5.72 -17.37
CA PRO A 298 18.99 6.38 -18.40
C PRO A 298 20.17 5.56 -18.92
N TYR A 299 20.90 4.86 -18.05
CA TYR A 299 22.03 4.01 -18.47
C TYR A 299 21.58 2.75 -19.21
N LEU A 300 20.45 2.16 -18.81
CA LEU A 300 19.85 1.05 -19.56
C LEU A 300 19.42 1.52 -20.96
N ASP A 301 18.84 2.71 -21.07
CA ASP A 301 18.41 3.28 -22.36
C ASP A 301 19.59 3.59 -23.28
N GLU A 302 20.66 4.17 -22.73
CA GLU A 302 21.89 4.48 -23.47
C GLU A 302 22.56 3.21 -24.05
N GLU A 303 22.56 2.12 -23.27
CA GLU A 303 23.09 0.82 -23.69
C GLU A 303 22.10 -0.02 -24.53
N GLY A 304 20.89 0.49 -24.77
CA GLY A 304 19.84 -0.20 -25.54
C GLY A 304 19.29 -1.45 -24.85
N LEU A 305 19.33 -1.49 -23.52
CA LEU A 305 18.91 -2.62 -22.69
C LEU A 305 17.41 -2.52 -22.34
N PRO A 306 16.55 -3.43 -22.83
CA PRO A 306 15.12 -3.38 -22.52
C PRO A 306 14.88 -3.72 -21.05
N SER A 307 13.95 -3.01 -20.41
CA SER A 307 13.58 -3.25 -19.00
C SER A 307 12.09 -3.57 -18.85
N ASP A 308 11.79 -4.57 -18.02
CA ASP A 308 10.43 -4.97 -17.63
C ASP A 308 9.96 -4.19 -16.39
N LYS A 309 10.05 -2.84 -16.47
CA LYS A 309 9.52 -1.92 -15.47
C LYS A 309 8.97 -0.68 -16.16
N ALA A 310 7.70 -0.40 -15.93
CA ALA A 310 7.03 0.77 -16.49
C ALA A 310 7.58 2.06 -15.84
N VAL A 311 7.57 3.15 -16.59
CA VAL A 311 7.86 4.47 -16.03
C VAL A 311 6.55 5.07 -15.57
N SER A 312 6.39 5.25 -14.26
CA SER A 312 5.21 5.83 -13.63
C SER A 312 5.57 7.14 -12.93
N VAL A 313 4.63 8.08 -12.91
CA VAL A 313 4.78 9.34 -12.15
C VAL A 313 3.59 9.56 -11.24
N LYS A 314 3.84 10.14 -10.07
CA LYS A 314 2.78 10.54 -9.15
C LYS A 314 1.90 11.62 -9.77
N LEU A 315 0.60 11.59 -9.47
CA LEU A 315 -0.33 12.57 -10.04
C LEU A 315 0.04 14.01 -9.65
N ASN A 316 0.54 14.23 -8.43
CA ASN A 316 1.01 15.54 -7.97
C ASN A 316 2.31 16.02 -8.65
N ALA A 317 3.00 15.19 -9.43
CA ALA A 317 4.10 15.65 -10.29
C ALA A 317 3.58 16.29 -11.59
N LEU A 318 2.32 16.01 -11.96
CA LEU A 318 1.71 16.52 -13.18
C LEU A 318 1.35 18.01 -13.03
N PRO A 319 1.80 18.89 -13.94
CA PRO A 319 1.48 20.32 -13.87
C PRO A 319 -0.01 20.61 -13.89
N VAL A 320 -0.83 19.79 -14.56
CA VAL A 320 -2.29 19.95 -14.58
C VAL A 320 -2.92 19.74 -13.20
N VAL A 321 -2.45 18.73 -12.45
CA VAL A 321 -2.96 18.42 -11.11
C VAL A 321 -2.51 19.48 -10.10
N ASN A 322 -1.24 19.88 -10.13
CA ASN A 322 -0.76 20.94 -9.22
C ASN A 322 -1.49 22.26 -9.41
N ARG A 323 -1.75 22.65 -10.66
CA ARG A 323 -2.53 23.86 -10.97
C ARG A 323 -3.96 23.78 -10.46
N TRP A 324 -4.60 22.61 -10.57
CA TRP A 324 -5.93 22.38 -10.03
C TRP A 324 -5.94 22.43 -8.49
N LEU A 325 -4.99 21.77 -7.82
CA LEU A 325 -4.86 21.80 -6.36
C LEU A 325 -4.58 23.21 -5.83
N ALA A 326 -3.76 24.00 -6.53
CA ALA A 326 -3.47 25.39 -6.18
C ALA A 326 -4.72 26.30 -6.19
N ARG A 327 -5.77 25.92 -6.90
CA ARG A 327 -7.08 26.63 -6.89
C ARG A 327 -8.00 26.16 -5.77
N LEU A 328 -7.78 24.96 -5.25
CA LEU A 328 -8.56 24.40 -4.16
C LEU A 328 -8.01 24.81 -2.79
N ARG A 329 -6.69 24.75 -2.59
CA ARG A 329 -6.02 25.05 -1.30
C ARG A 329 -6.44 26.36 -0.65
N PRO A 330 -6.59 27.48 -1.38
CA PRO A 330 -7.00 28.74 -0.76
C PRO A 330 -8.33 28.64 -0.03
N ARG A 331 -9.24 27.76 -0.45
CA ARG A 331 -10.53 27.52 0.23
C ARG A 331 -10.42 26.84 1.59
N ARG A 332 -9.23 26.36 1.95
CA ARG A 332 -8.90 25.86 3.30
C ARG A 332 -8.38 26.98 4.22
N GLY A 333 -8.22 28.20 3.72
CA GLY A 333 -7.50 29.27 4.41
C GLY A 333 -5.98 29.11 4.36
N GLU A 334 -5.47 28.20 3.52
CA GLU A 334 -4.05 28.00 3.29
C GLU A 334 -3.70 28.52 1.89
N LEU A 335 -3.28 29.78 1.83
CA LEU A 335 -2.80 30.42 0.60
C LEU A 335 -1.29 30.59 0.69
N THR A 336 -0.56 29.97 -0.22
CA THR A 336 0.89 30.18 -0.36
C THR A 336 1.22 31.03 -1.59
N PRO A 337 2.37 31.72 -1.61
CA PRO A 337 2.83 32.44 -2.81
C PRO A 337 2.89 31.54 -4.05
N ALA A 338 3.32 30.29 -3.89
CA ALA A 338 3.39 29.32 -4.98
C ALA A 338 2.00 28.91 -5.50
N ASP A 339 1.02 28.74 -4.61
CA ASP A 339 -0.36 28.47 -5.01
C ASP A 339 -0.96 29.66 -5.76
N LEU A 340 -0.70 30.88 -5.29
CA LEU A 340 -1.14 32.11 -5.94
C LEU A 340 -0.55 32.22 -7.35
N GLU A 341 0.76 31.97 -7.49
CA GLU A 341 1.47 32.01 -8.77
C GLU A 341 0.90 30.99 -9.76
N LEU A 342 0.77 29.73 -9.34
CA LEU A 342 0.28 28.65 -10.18
C LEU A 342 -1.20 28.83 -10.58
N ALA A 343 -2.02 29.37 -9.67
CA ALA A 343 -3.43 29.60 -9.94
C ALA A 343 -3.67 30.81 -10.86
N TYR A 344 -2.86 31.87 -10.73
CA TYR A 344 -3.03 33.15 -11.43
C TYR A 344 -2.27 33.19 -12.79
N TYR A 345 -0.98 32.82 -12.83
CA TYR A 345 -0.17 32.97 -14.05
C TYR A 345 -0.27 31.83 -15.05
N ALA A 346 -0.63 30.62 -14.62
CA ALA A 346 -0.51 29.45 -15.48
C ALA A 346 -1.64 29.30 -16.52
N PHE A 347 -2.54 30.28 -16.64
CA PHE A 347 -3.80 30.14 -17.38
C PHE A 347 -4.15 31.30 -18.31
N GLU A 348 -3.85 32.55 -17.95
CA GLU A 348 -4.17 33.69 -18.81
C GLU A 348 -2.93 34.16 -19.58
N SER A 349 -2.93 33.92 -20.89
CA SER A 349 -1.97 34.48 -21.86
C SER A 349 -1.96 36.02 -21.85
N SER A 350 -3.00 36.63 -21.28
CA SER A 350 -3.20 38.07 -21.12
C SER A 350 -3.40 38.44 -19.66
N ASN A 351 -2.50 38.01 -18.78
CA ASN A 351 -2.49 38.54 -17.42
C ASN A 351 -2.12 40.03 -17.44
N PRO A 352 -2.93 40.93 -16.87
CA PRO A 352 -2.67 42.37 -16.88
C PRO A 352 -1.46 42.75 -16.03
N LEU A 353 -1.09 41.91 -15.06
CA LEU A 353 0.03 42.11 -14.15
C LEU A 353 1.29 41.43 -14.70
N ARG A 354 2.41 42.15 -14.76
CA ARG A 354 3.71 41.55 -15.12
C ARG A 354 4.21 40.65 -13.99
N TYR A 355 4.85 39.54 -14.35
CA TYR A 355 5.35 38.57 -13.37
C TYR A 355 6.26 39.17 -12.28
N GLU A 356 7.17 40.07 -12.66
CA GLU A 356 8.06 40.75 -11.71
C GLU A 356 7.30 41.59 -10.68
N GLN A 357 6.22 42.25 -11.10
CA GLN A 357 5.36 43.04 -10.23
C GLN A 357 4.52 42.14 -9.33
N PHE A 358 4.03 41.01 -9.83
CA PHE A 358 3.37 40.03 -8.97
C PHE A 358 4.31 39.47 -7.91
N ARG A 359 5.53 39.08 -8.30
CA ARG A 359 6.51 38.54 -7.37
C ARG A 359 6.87 39.55 -6.28
N SER A 360 7.05 40.83 -6.62
CA SER A 360 7.33 41.86 -5.62
C SER A 360 6.17 42.06 -4.64
N LEU A 361 4.92 41.93 -5.11
CA LEU A 361 3.72 42.10 -4.30
C LEU A 361 3.41 40.88 -3.41
N PHE A 362 3.72 39.66 -3.84
CA PHE A 362 3.20 38.44 -3.21
C PHE A 362 4.26 37.42 -2.76
N VAL A 363 5.57 37.70 -2.92
CA VAL A 363 6.63 36.78 -2.42
C VAL A 363 6.53 36.52 -0.92
N ASN A 364 6.11 37.53 -0.15
CA ASN A 364 5.87 37.45 1.29
C ASN A 364 4.36 37.60 1.55
N LEU A 365 3.66 36.47 1.48
CA LEU A 365 2.23 36.38 1.75
C LEU A 365 2.02 35.83 3.16
N TYR A 366 1.40 36.63 4.03
CA TYR A 366 1.14 36.33 5.43
C TYR A 366 -0.32 35.97 5.72
N GLY A 367 -1.25 36.28 4.79
CA GLY A 367 -2.66 35.95 4.92
C GLY A 367 -3.51 36.40 3.73
N GLU A 368 -4.82 36.15 3.79
CA GLU A 368 -5.76 36.54 2.73
C GLU A 368 -5.87 38.05 2.53
N GLU A 369 -5.64 38.86 3.57
CA GLU A 369 -5.63 40.33 3.49
C GLU A 369 -4.60 40.84 2.48
N ASP A 370 -3.51 40.09 2.27
CA ASP A 370 -2.48 40.46 1.30
C ASP A 370 -2.97 40.38 -0.14
N LEU A 371 -4.08 39.67 -0.42
CA LEU A 371 -4.72 39.68 -1.74
C LEU A 371 -5.19 41.08 -2.14
N HIS A 372 -5.50 41.96 -1.18
CA HIS A 372 -5.87 43.36 -1.43
C HIS A 372 -4.72 44.21 -2.01
N ARG A 373 -3.48 43.69 -2.05
CA ARG A 373 -2.34 44.36 -2.67
C ARG A 373 -2.52 44.56 -4.19
N HIS A 374 -3.42 43.81 -4.85
CA HIS A 374 -3.76 44.03 -6.26
C HIS A 374 -5.21 43.65 -6.60
N GLU A 375 -5.96 44.59 -7.19
CA GLU A 375 -7.40 44.46 -7.44
C GLU A 375 -7.77 43.29 -8.37
N SER A 376 -7.02 43.04 -9.45
CA SER A 376 -7.33 41.92 -10.36
C SER A 376 -7.10 40.54 -9.73
N VAL A 377 -6.09 40.43 -8.87
CA VAL A 377 -5.76 39.18 -8.15
C VAL A 377 -6.83 38.94 -7.10
N ARG A 378 -7.17 39.97 -6.33
CA ARG A 378 -8.29 39.97 -5.40
C ARG A 378 -9.59 39.53 -6.06
N GLN A 379 -9.98 40.16 -7.16
CA GLN A 379 -11.23 39.83 -7.87
C GLN A 379 -11.21 38.39 -8.43
N PHE A 380 -10.07 37.92 -8.95
CA PHE A 380 -9.92 36.54 -9.41
C PHE A 380 -10.20 35.56 -8.27
N PHE A 381 -9.59 35.77 -7.10
CA PHE A 381 -9.80 34.91 -5.95
C PHE A 381 -11.19 35.12 -5.33
N GLU A 382 -11.66 36.32 -5.01
CA GLU A 382 -13.00 36.54 -4.43
C GLU A 382 -14.13 35.97 -5.31
N LYS A 383 -14.08 36.19 -6.64
CA LYS A 383 -15.10 35.67 -7.56
C LYS A 383 -15.04 34.15 -7.69
N LYS A 384 -13.85 33.54 -7.75
CA LYS A 384 -13.70 32.07 -7.82
C LYS A 384 -13.76 31.40 -6.44
N MET A 385 -13.61 32.12 -5.33
CA MET A 385 -13.67 31.63 -3.94
C MET A 385 -15.07 31.74 -3.35
N SER A 386 -15.92 32.63 -3.87
CA SER A 386 -17.35 32.64 -3.54
C SER A 386 -17.98 31.28 -3.91
N GLY A 387 -18.48 30.55 -2.92
CA GLY A 387 -19.05 29.22 -3.12
C GLY A 387 -19.18 28.40 -1.83
N ALA A 388 -19.52 27.12 -2.00
CA ALA A 388 -19.77 26.17 -0.91
C ALA A 388 -18.66 26.21 0.15
N SER A 389 -19.04 26.40 1.40
CA SER A 389 -18.19 26.43 2.58
C SER A 389 -18.78 25.55 3.67
N GLY A 390 -17.97 25.18 4.65
CA GLY A 390 -18.41 24.33 5.77
C GLY A 390 -18.38 22.84 5.45
N ILE A 391 -19.36 22.11 6.00
CA ILE A 391 -19.52 20.67 5.87
C ILE A 391 -20.27 20.38 4.59
N LEU A 392 -19.68 19.54 3.72
CA LEU A 392 -20.21 19.23 2.40
C LEU A 392 -20.37 17.72 2.22
N PRO A 393 -21.50 17.27 1.63
CA PRO A 393 -21.61 15.93 1.10
C PRO A 393 -20.60 15.67 -0.03
N ARG A 394 -20.21 14.41 -0.20
CA ARG A 394 -19.28 13.95 -1.24
C ARG A 394 -19.59 14.51 -2.64
N ASP A 395 -20.85 14.41 -3.07
CA ASP A 395 -21.25 14.75 -4.44
C ASP A 395 -21.19 16.26 -4.69
N VAL A 396 -21.56 17.06 -3.68
CA VAL A 396 -21.43 18.53 -3.71
C VAL A 396 -19.95 18.92 -3.78
N PHE A 397 -19.08 18.25 -3.01
CA PHE A 397 -17.65 18.49 -3.10
C PHE A 397 -17.08 18.19 -4.50
N LEU A 398 -17.43 17.05 -5.10
CA LEU A 398 -16.96 16.71 -6.46
C LEU A 398 -17.48 17.70 -7.51
N GLU A 399 -18.71 18.16 -7.38
CA GLU A 399 -19.26 19.22 -8.23
C GLU A 399 -18.41 20.50 -8.11
N VAL A 400 -18.13 20.94 -6.87
CA VAL A 400 -17.27 22.11 -6.62
C VAL A 400 -15.87 21.90 -7.19
N ALA A 401 -15.26 20.76 -6.96
CA ALA A 401 -13.89 20.46 -7.38
C ALA A 401 -13.75 20.39 -8.91
N SER A 402 -14.77 19.85 -9.61
CA SER A 402 -14.79 19.74 -11.07
C SER A 402 -14.89 21.09 -11.79
N ARG A 403 -15.55 22.10 -11.19
CA ARG A 403 -15.61 23.46 -11.75
C ARG A 403 -14.24 24.12 -11.90
N TYR A 404 -13.24 23.68 -11.15
CA TYR A 404 -11.86 24.19 -11.24
C TYR A 404 -10.97 23.38 -12.20
N TRP A 405 -11.49 22.27 -12.74
CA TRP A 405 -10.81 21.45 -13.72
C TRP A 405 -11.04 22.00 -15.13
N GLU A 406 -10.12 22.84 -15.60
CA GLU A 406 -10.27 23.54 -16.89
C GLU A 406 -9.56 22.82 -18.07
N ASN A 407 -8.83 21.72 -17.84
CA ASN A 407 -8.11 20.99 -18.89
C ASN A 407 -8.90 19.75 -19.36
N LEU A 408 -9.70 19.92 -20.42
CA LEU A 408 -10.50 18.85 -21.03
C LEU A 408 -9.64 17.76 -21.70
N ASP A 409 -8.43 18.11 -22.16
CA ASP A 409 -7.55 17.21 -22.91
C ASP A 409 -6.82 16.20 -22.03
N ASN A 410 -6.75 16.43 -20.71
CA ASN A 410 -6.12 15.51 -19.75
C ASN A 410 -7.06 15.20 -18.59
N THR A 411 -8.26 14.72 -18.89
CA THR A 411 -9.29 14.37 -17.88
C THR A 411 -8.97 13.07 -17.12
N GLU A 412 -8.03 12.25 -17.61
CA GLU A 412 -7.71 10.96 -16.99
C GLU A 412 -7.22 11.11 -15.54
N ALA A 413 -6.34 12.08 -15.28
CA ALA A 413 -5.85 12.34 -13.92
C ALA A 413 -6.98 12.74 -12.95
N PHE A 414 -7.91 13.58 -13.41
CA PHE A 414 -9.10 13.95 -12.60
C PHE A 414 -10.02 12.75 -12.38
N LEU A 415 -10.28 11.95 -13.41
CA LEU A 415 -11.13 10.76 -13.31
C LEU A 415 -10.54 9.72 -12.34
N LEU A 416 -9.22 9.56 -12.30
CA LEU A 416 -8.54 8.71 -11.31
C LEU A 416 -8.81 9.19 -9.87
N ILE A 417 -8.71 10.50 -9.64
CA ILE A 417 -8.96 11.10 -8.32
C ILE A 417 -10.45 11.00 -7.94
N ALA A 418 -11.34 11.37 -8.85
CA ALA A 418 -12.79 11.31 -8.63
C ALA A 418 -13.26 9.88 -8.36
N ARG A 419 -12.74 8.89 -9.12
CA ARG A 419 -13.03 7.47 -8.91
C ARG A 419 -12.61 7.03 -7.50
N GLU A 420 -11.43 7.42 -7.04
CA GLU A 420 -10.97 7.09 -5.69
C GLU A 420 -11.88 7.71 -4.63
N VAL A 421 -12.31 8.97 -4.78
CA VAL A 421 -13.27 9.61 -3.87
C VAL A 421 -14.60 8.85 -3.83
N LEU A 422 -15.17 8.52 -5.00
CA LEU A 422 -16.44 7.79 -5.12
C LEU A 422 -16.36 6.37 -4.54
N GLN A 423 -15.23 5.69 -4.72
CA GLN A 423 -15.00 4.36 -4.19
C GLN A 423 -14.93 4.34 -2.66
N ASN A 424 -14.34 5.36 -2.04
CA ASN A 424 -14.12 5.39 -0.59
C ASN A 424 -15.28 6.03 0.19
N ALA A 425 -15.79 7.17 -0.27
CA ALA A 425 -16.88 7.87 0.40
C ALA A 425 -18.27 7.40 -0.08
N HIS A 426 -19.22 7.20 0.84
CA HIS A 426 -20.63 7.02 0.46
C HIS A 426 -21.30 8.38 0.19
N GLY A 427 -22.44 8.40 -0.52
CA GLY A 427 -23.07 9.65 -0.97
C GLY A 427 -23.49 10.58 0.17
N GLY A 428 -24.00 10.01 1.26
CA GLY A 428 -24.38 10.77 2.46
C GLY A 428 -23.22 11.15 3.38
N MET A 429 -21.97 10.89 3.01
CA MET A 429 -20.84 11.21 3.87
C MET A 429 -20.52 12.69 3.81
N GLU A 430 -20.42 13.29 4.98
CA GLU A 430 -20.20 14.72 5.17
C GLU A 430 -18.83 14.97 5.78
N LEU A 431 -18.03 15.82 5.15
CA LEU A 431 -16.74 16.28 5.67
C LEU A 431 -16.62 17.78 5.46
N SER A 432 -15.74 18.41 6.24
CA SER A 432 -15.38 19.81 5.97
C SER A 432 -14.74 19.94 4.59
N LEU A 433 -14.94 21.07 3.92
CA LEU A 433 -14.27 21.36 2.65
C LEU A 433 -12.74 21.19 2.76
N GLY A 434 -12.15 21.61 3.88
CA GLY A 434 -10.72 21.45 4.13
C GLY A 434 -10.27 19.98 4.18
N ASP A 435 -11.08 19.11 4.78
CA ASP A 435 -10.78 17.67 4.84
C ASP A 435 -10.94 16.98 3.48
N TRP A 436 -11.94 17.39 2.69
CA TRP A 436 -12.09 16.92 1.32
C TRP A 436 -10.88 17.30 0.45
N ILE A 437 -10.42 18.55 0.54
CA ILE A 437 -9.25 19.02 -0.20
C ILE A 437 -8.00 18.23 0.23
N ARG A 438 -7.77 18.06 1.54
CA ARG A 438 -6.65 17.27 2.07
C ARG A 438 -6.69 15.82 1.59
N TYR A 439 -7.89 15.23 1.50
CA TYR A 439 -8.05 13.88 1.00
C TYR A 439 -7.66 13.78 -0.49
N VAL A 440 -8.14 14.71 -1.31
CA VAL A 440 -7.77 14.80 -2.73
C VAL A 440 -6.26 15.01 -2.92
N GLU A 441 -5.61 15.83 -2.10
CA GLU A 441 -4.16 16.00 -2.10
C GLU A 441 -3.43 14.70 -1.76
N ALA A 442 -3.92 13.95 -0.77
CA ALA A 442 -3.37 12.66 -0.40
C ALA A 442 -3.51 11.63 -1.54
N ILE A 443 -4.65 11.61 -2.25
CA ILE A 443 -4.84 10.80 -3.45
C ILE A 443 -3.83 11.20 -4.53
N ALA A 444 -3.67 12.50 -4.80
CA ALA A 444 -2.74 12.99 -5.82
C ALA A 444 -1.27 12.65 -5.49
N ALA A 445 -0.92 12.60 -4.21
CA ALA A 445 0.43 12.26 -3.75
C ALA A 445 0.72 10.75 -3.73
N SER A 446 -0.31 9.90 -3.68
CA SER A 446 -0.17 8.45 -3.58
C SER A 446 -0.40 7.71 -4.90
N LYS A 447 -1.27 8.22 -5.77
CA LYS A 447 -1.60 7.59 -7.05
C LYS A 447 -0.58 7.95 -8.12
N GLU A 448 -0.35 6.98 -9.01
CA GLU A 448 0.58 7.10 -10.12
C GLU A 448 -0.14 6.90 -11.46
N MET A 449 0.45 7.48 -12.50
CA MET A 449 0.04 7.35 -13.89
C MET A 449 1.25 6.85 -14.69
N THR A 450 1.03 5.84 -15.53
CA THR A 450 2.06 5.27 -16.39
C THR A 450 2.35 6.20 -17.56
N LEU A 451 3.60 6.65 -17.69
CA LEU A 451 4.09 7.44 -18.84
C LEU A 451 4.62 6.57 -19.97
N SER A 452 5.25 5.43 -19.63
CA SER A 452 5.80 4.52 -20.63
C SER A 452 5.59 3.07 -20.17
N PRO A 453 5.04 2.20 -21.03
CA PRO A 453 4.80 0.81 -20.67
C PRO A 453 6.13 0.07 -20.44
N ALA A 454 6.09 -0.99 -19.64
CA ALA A 454 7.19 -1.94 -19.53
C ALA A 454 7.43 -2.62 -20.89
N SER A 455 8.68 -3.03 -21.15
CA SER A 455 9.01 -3.84 -22.32
C SER A 455 8.93 -5.32 -21.96
N PRO A 456 7.92 -6.08 -22.45
CA PRO A 456 7.78 -7.50 -22.13
C PRO A 456 9.02 -8.28 -22.57
N GLY A 457 9.52 -9.17 -21.69
CA GLY A 457 10.75 -9.93 -21.93
C GLY A 457 12.05 -9.13 -21.72
N GLY A 458 11.96 -7.89 -21.22
CA GLY A 458 13.11 -7.11 -20.79
C GLY A 458 13.74 -7.62 -19.49
N LEU A 459 14.80 -6.95 -19.07
CA LEU A 459 15.47 -7.18 -17.80
C LEU A 459 14.51 -6.99 -16.64
N PHE A 460 14.53 -7.93 -15.69
CA PHE A 460 13.70 -7.80 -14.50
C PHE A 460 14.28 -6.79 -13.53
N ILE A 461 13.53 -5.74 -13.22
CA ILE A 461 13.95 -4.67 -12.30
C ILE A 461 12.96 -4.63 -11.12
N GLY A 462 13.43 -4.88 -9.90
CA GLY A 462 12.53 -4.95 -8.74
C GLY A 462 13.20 -4.94 -7.37
N ASN A 463 12.36 -5.05 -6.33
CA ASN A 463 12.83 -5.12 -4.95
C ASN A 463 13.30 -6.53 -4.57
N PHE A 464 14.06 -6.68 -3.48
CA PHE A 464 14.45 -7.99 -2.95
C PHE A 464 13.26 -8.91 -2.67
N LEU A 465 12.16 -8.32 -2.18
CA LEU A 465 10.91 -9.04 -1.96
C LEU A 465 10.28 -9.58 -3.26
N SER A 466 10.74 -9.16 -4.45
CA SER A 466 10.28 -9.71 -5.72
C SER A 466 11.28 -10.67 -6.35
N ALA A 467 12.44 -10.88 -5.71
CA ALA A 467 13.52 -11.73 -6.23
C ALA A 467 13.12 -13.21 -6.36
N HIS A 468 12.21 -13.67 -5.50
CA HIS A 468 11.72 -15.06 -5.53
C HIS A 468 10.73 -15.30 -6.65
N ALA A 469 10.10 -14.26 -7.22
CA ALA A 469 9.04 -14.46 -8.19
C ALA A 469 9.53 -14.52 -9.65
N HIS A 470 10.79 -14.16 -9.89
CA HIS A 470 11.39 -14.17 -11.22
C HIS A 470 12.22 -15.43 -11.46
N PRO A 471 12.12 -16.09 -12.63
CA PRO A 471 12.92 -17.26 -12.99
C PRO A 471 14.33 -16.88 -13.47
N ALA A 472 14.86 -15.74 -13.01
CA ALA A 472 16.19 -15.26 -13.37
C ALA A 472 17.29 -16.24 -12.91
N THR A 473 18.14 -16.61 -13.86
CA THR A 473 19.35 -17.40 -13.64
C THR A 473 20.53 -16.52 -13.22
N HIS A 474 20.55 -15.26 -13.69
CA HIS A 474 21.57 -14.27 -13.36
C HIS A 474 20.94 -13.13 -12.55
N ARG A 475 21.56 -12.76 -11.43
CA ARG A 475 20.99 -11.80 -10.49
C ARG A 475 22.05 -10.84 -9.99
N ILE A 476 21.75 -9.55 -10.05
CA ILE A 476 22.55 -8.49 -9.44
C ILE A 476 21.76 -7.93 -8.28
N PHE A 477 22.37 -7.90 -7.10
CA PHE A 477 21.82 -7.30 -5.90
C PHE A 477 22.57 -6.00 -5.62
N LEU A 478 21.91 -4.87 -5.83
CA LEU A 478 22.39 -3.53 -5.57
C LEU A 478 22.10 -3.14 -4.12
N GLY A 479 22.84 -2.17 -3.57
CA GLY A 479 22.47 -1.50 -2.33
C GLY A 479 22.54 -2.40 -1.09
N LEU A 480 23.44 -3.38 -1.07
CA LEU A 480 23.71 -4.25 0.07
C LEU A 480 24.49 -3.52 1.19
N SER A 481 23.98 -2.35 1.60
CA SER A 481 24.46 -1.58 2.75
C SER A 481 23.54 -1.79 3.95
N GLU A 482 24.03 -1.50 5.17
CA GLU A 482 23.19 -1.58 6.37
C GLU A 482 21.98 -0.65 6.28
N GLU A 483 22.17 0.57 5.77
CA GLU A 483 21.09 1.53 5.56
C GLU A 483 20.08 1.05 4.50
N GLY A 484 20.57 0.48 3.40
CA GLY A 484 19.72 -0.09 2.36
C GLY A 484 18.89 -1.26 2.89
N LEU A 485 19.51 -2.17 3.64
CA LEU A 485 18.82 -3.33 4.22
C LEU A 485 17.81 -2.97 5.31
N ARG A 486 17.95 -1.82 5.99
CA ARG A 486 16.92 -1.32 6.92
C ARG A 486 15.67 -0.81 6.22
N LYS A 487 15.75 -0.49 4.93
CA LYS A 487 14.62 -0.06 4.10
C LYS A 487 13.89 -1.22 3.42
N ALA A 488 14.57 -2.36 3.21
CA ALA A 488 13.96 -3.62 2.77
C ALA A 488 13.02 -4.18 3.84
#